data_AF-A0A7C5NWL5-F1
#
_entry.id   AF-A0A7C5NWL5-F1
#
_cell.length_a   1.000
_cell.length_b   1.000
_cell.length_c   1.000
_cell.angle_alpha   90.00
_cell.angle_beta   90.00
_cell.angle_gamma   90.00
#
_symmetry.space_group_name_H-M   'P 1'
#
loop_
_entity.id
_entity.type
_entity.pdbx_description
1 polymer ?
#
loop_
_entity_poly.entity_id
_entity_poly.type
_entity_poly.pdbx_seq_one_letter_code
_entity_poly.pdbx_strand_id
1 'polypeptide(L)'
;MHESQWSTSEAKASSQDVRKGEIPMKLDDVLEILDDVPDYNAFLTVDELNESTRQLASRHPRTVELLPIGKSRQGEIIHAIKIGNGPKVALLFAMPHPNEPIGSMMLEFLSHRLAEDEGWCDSLGYTWYLVKCIDPDGTRLNKGWFKGPFTLENYARHYYRPPAHQQVAWTFPIDYKTLHFNDPIPETQALMGLIEQVQPDFMYSLHNSDFGGVYYFLWEPAPPLYEPFHRLVESQGLPLHMGEPERPYEELYASAIYKDSSILAEYDFLEEYLDSDPAEIISGGTLSFEYAHRFCNPFTLICEMPYFYHPAINDSSPSDMLRRDALLRAIEESREALGFFSELYDRVKGELTVASPFRDAIEEYLRTSDKELAAEEKWARTDPSTEQPASVAEKFDNLVIQKFHRLTMLGMFLRMLQVQISKTGPAPALVSAQEITKDAFEKRASTLEAEIDYTVIPIQKLVRVQLGSALLTADYVARERA
;
A
#
# COMPACT_ATOMS: atom_id res chain seq x y z
N MET A 1 -41.63 -65.00 -5.32
CA MET A 1 -41.34 -63.92 -6.28
C MET A 1 -41.27 -62.62 -5.50
N HIS A 2 -40.08 -62.20 -5.12
CA HIS A 2 -39.68 -60.80 -4.92
C HIS A 2 -38.18 -60.82 -4.62
N GLU A 3 -37.39 -60.58 -5.65
CA GLU A 3 -36.02 -60.09 -5.53
C GLU A 3 -36.10 -58.58 -5.22
N SER A 4 -35.30 -58.11 -4.27
CA SER A 4 -34.89 -56.70 -4.23
C SER A 4 -33.39 -56.63 -4.00
N GLN A 5 -32.75 -55.94 -4.95
CA GLN A 5 -31.31 -55.80 -5.13
C GLN A 5 -30.72 -54.87 -4.09
N TRP A 6 -29.54 -55.23 -3.59
CA TRP A 6 -28.62 -54.31 -2.94
C TRP A 6 -27.87 -53.54 -4.03
N SER A 7 -28.02 -52.21 -4.04
CA SER A 7 -27.19 -51.29 -4.82
C SER A 7 -26.24 -50.60 -3.85
N THR A 8 -24.94 -50.87 -4.00
CA THR A 8 -23.86 -50.16 -3.33
C THR A 8 -23.66 -48.80 -3.99
N SER A 9 -24.00 -47.72 -3.29
CA SER A 9 -23.61 -46.37 -3.67
C SER A 9 -22.13 -46.16 -3.35
N GLU A 10 -21.30 -46.05 -4.38
CA GLU A 10 -19.95 -45.49 -4.28
C GLU A 10 -20.05 -44.05 -3.78
N ALA A 11 -19.49 -43.80 -2.59
CA ALA A 11 -19.29 -42.46 -2.07
C ALA A 11 -18.22 -41.77 -2.93
N LYS A 12 -18.62 -40.74 -3.69
CA LYS A 12 -17.69 -39.77 -4.25
C LYS A 12 -17.01 -39.06 -3.08
N ALA A 13 -15.70 -39.27 -2.94
CA ALA A 13 -14.87 -38.39 -2.12
C ALA A 13 -15.07 -36.94 -2.59
N SER A 14 -15.37 -36.03 -1.67
CA SER A 14 -15.48 -34.61 -2.01
C SER A 14 -14.10 -34.08 -2.39
N SER A 15 -14.06 -33.20 -3.37
CA SER A 15 -12.83 -32.51 -3.83
C SER A 15 -12.20 -31.58 -2.78
N GLN A 16 -12.79 -31.49 -1.57
CA GLN A 16 -12.31 -30.67 -0.45
C GLN A 16 -11.17 -31.35 0.33
N ASP A 17 -10.99 -32.68 0.20
CA ASP A 17 -9.98 -33.43 0.96
C ASP A 17 -8.63 -33.63 0.24
N VAL A 18 -8.48 -33.11 -1.00
CA VAL A 18 -7.36 -33.51 -1.88
C VAL A 18 -6.02 -32.90 -1.48
N ARG A 19 -5.97 -31.70 -0.88
CA ARG A 19 -4.70 -30.99 -0.61
C ARG A 19 -4.15 -31.06 0.82
N LYS A 20 -4.89 -31.60 1.79
CA LYS A 20 -4.36 -31.76 3.18
C LYS A 20 -3.15 -32.70 3.28
N GLY A 21 -2.84 -33.44 2.21
CA GLY A 21 -1.67 -34.33 2.11
C GLY A 21 -0.65 -33.96 1.04
N GLU A 22 -0.79 -32.82 0.35
CA GLU A 22 0.19 -32.37 -0.65
C GLU A 22 1.40 -31.68 0.03
N ILE A 23 2.58 -31.85 -0.56
CA ILE A 23 3.83 -31.26 -0.03
C ILE A 23 3.73 -29.74 -0.19
N PRO A 24 4.00 -28.94 0.87
CA PRO A 24 4.02 -27.48 0.78
C PRO A 24 4.87 -27.01 -0.40
N MET A 25 4.41 -25.98 -1.10
CA MET A 25 5.25 -25.31 -2.10
C MET A 25 6.51 -24.83 -1.40
N LYS A 26 7.67 -25.34 -1.83
CA LYS A 26 8.94 -24.94 -1.22
C LYS A 26 9.31 -23.57 -1.75
N LEU A 27 10.05 -22.81 -0.94
CA LEU A 27 10.60 -21.52 -1.39
C LEU A 27 11.39 -21.69 -2.71
N ASP A 28 12.13 -22.79 -2.88
CA ASP A 28 12.87 -23.05 -4.11
C ASP A 28 11.96 -23.13 -5.34
N ASP A 29 10.77 -23.75 -5.23
CA ASP A 29 9.78 -23.82 -6.32
C ASP A 29 9.23 -22.42 -6.66
N VAL A 30 9.03 -21.58 -5.63
CA VAL A 30 8.64 -20.17 -5.82
C VAL A 30 9.74 -19.42 -6.56
N LEU A 31 11.00 -19.56 -6.13
CA LEU A 31 12.13 -18.85 -6.71
C LEU A 31 12.32 -19.18 -8.19
N GLU A 32 12.07 -20.42 -8.63
CA GLU A 32 12.07 -20.78 -10.05
C GLU A 32 11.03 -20.01 -10.85
N ILE A 33 9.83 -19.79 -10.31
CA ILE A 33 8.78 -18.97 -10.96
C ILE A 33 9.20 -17.50 -11.02
N LEU A 34 9.91 -17.00 -9.99
CA LEU A 34 10.36 -15.61 -9.94
C LEU A 34 11.39 -15.30 -11.03
N ASP A 35 12.12 -16.29 -11.54
CA ASP A 35 13.10 -16.11 -12.61
C ASP A 35 12.47 -15.63 -13.93
N ASP A 36 11.20 -15.97 -14.16
CA ASP A 36 10.43 -15.54 -15.34
C ASP A 36 10.01 -14.06 -15.29
N VAL A 37 10.07 -13.40 -14.12
CA VAL A 37 9.67 -11.99 -13.98
C VAL A 37 10.58 -11.11 -14.85
N PRO A 38 10.05 -10.31 -15.80
CA PRO A 38 10.84 -9.47 -16.67
C PRO A 38 11.65 -8.39 -15.94
N ASP A 39 12.78 -8.00 -16.52
CA ASP A 39 13.57 -6.84 -16.06
C ASP A 39 12.90 -5.52 -16.47
N TYR A 40 11.84 -5.16 -15.75
CA TYR A 40 11.10 -3.93 -16.00
C TYR A 40 11.95 -2.69 -15.70
N ASN A 41 12.05 -1.80 -16.68
CA ASN A 41 12.80 -0.53 -16.55
C ASN A 41 11.88 0.67 -16.28
N ALA A 42 10.57 0.46 -16.24
CA ALA A 42 9.58 1.49 -16.01
C ALA A 42 8.27 0.88 -15.48
N PHE A 43 7.50 1.67 -14.74
CA PHE A 43 6.13 1.33 -14.36
C PHE A 43 5.18 1.60 -15.53
N LEU A 44 4.17 0.76 -15.69
CA LEU A 44 3.09 0.98 -16.65
C LEU A 44 2.13 2.05 -16.12
N THR A 45 1.71 2.93 -17.02
CA THR A 45 0.62 3.88 -16.78
C THR A 45 -0.72 3.17 -16.77
N VAL A 46 -1.75 3.81 -16.23
CA VAL A 46 -3.14 3.30 -16.25
C VAL A 46 -3.59 2.93 -17.66
N ASP A 47 -3.26 3.75 -18.67
CA ASP A 47 -3.62 3.48 -20.07
C ASP A 47 -2.92 2.22 -20.62
N GLU A 48 -1.64 2.06 -20.31
CA GLU A 48 -0.86 0.88 -20.72
C GLU A 48 -1.37 -0.40 -20.04
N LEU A 49 -1.72 -0.34 -18.75
CA LEU A 49 -2.30 -1.45 -17.99
C LEU A 49 -3.68 -1.85 -18.55
N ASN A 50 -4.53 -0.88 -18.86
CA ASN A 50 -5.86 -1.12 -19.44
C ASN A 50 -5.77 -1.70 -20.86
N GLU A 51 -4.85 -1.19 -21.68
CA GLU A 51 -4.58 -1.74 -23.01
C GLU A 51 -4.07 -3.18 -22.91
N SER A 52 -3.08 -3.44 -22.04
CA SER A 52 -2.56 -4.80 -21.84
C SER A 52 -3.66 -5.77 -21.37
N THR A 53 -4.52 -5.34 -20.46
CA THR A 53 -5.65 -6.14 -19.97
C THR A 53 -6.64 -6.50 -21.07
N ARG A 54 -7.00 -5.54 -21.94
CA ARG A 54 -7.86 -5.81 -23.10
C ARG A 54 -7.21 -6.77 -24.09
N GLN A 55 -5.91 -6.60 -24.34
CA GLN A 55 -5.16 -7.50 -25.21
C GLN A 55 -5.09 -8.93 -24.65
N LEU A 56 -4.80 -9.08 -23.36
CA LEU A 56 -4.76 -10.37 -22.68
C LEU A 56 -6.09 -11.12 -22.84
N ALA A 57 -7.22 -10.46 -22.53
CA ALA A 57 -8.55 -11.04 -22.69
C ALA A 57 -8.87 -11.41 -24.14
N SER A 58 -8.43 -10.60 -25.12
CA SER A 58 -8.64 -10.89 -26.54
C SER A 58 -7.83 -12.11 -27.04
N ARG A 59 -6.64 -12.33 -26.47
CA ARG A 59 -5.75 -13.46 -26.83
C ARG A 59 -6.16 -14.76 -26.14
N HIS A 60 -6.65 -14.68 -24.91
CA HIS A 60 -7.03 -15.83 -24.08
C HIS A 60 -8.52 -15.81 -23.69
N PRO A 61 -9.47 -15.70 -24.65
CA PRO A 61 -10.90 -15.47 -24.33
C PRO A 61 -11.60 -16.65 -23.65
N ARG A 62 -10.95 -17.82 -23.54
CA ARG A 62 -11.48 -18.98 -22.79
C ARG A 62 -11.04 -19.00 -21.33
N THR A 63 -9.95 -18.31 -21.03
CA THR A 63 -9.23 -18.39 -19.75
C THR A 63 -9.35 -17.08 -18.97
N VAL A 64 -9.54 -15.97 -19.68
CA VAL A 64 -9.57 -14.62 -19.13
C VAL A 64 -10.96 -14.01 -19.35
N GLU A 65 -11.62 -13.65 -18.25
CA GLU A 65 -12.89 -12.93 -18.25
C GLU A 65 -12.67 -11.52 -17.65
N LEU A 66 -13.14 -10.47 -18.33
CA LEU A 66 -13.10 -9.09 -17.83
C LEU A 66 -14.44 -8.71 -17.24
N LEU A 67 -14.44 -8.33 -15.97
CA LEU A 67 -15.62 -7.96 -15.21
C LEU A 67 -15.59 -6.45 -14.92
N PRO A 68 -16.53 -5.65 -15.44
CA PRO A 68 -16.67 -4.26 -15.02
C PRO A 68 -17.23 -4.24 -13.58
N ILE A 69 -16.41 -3.83 -12.61
CA ILE A 69 -16.77 -3.85 -11.19
C ILE A 69 -17.29 -2.51 -10.67
N GLY A 70 -17.06 -1.43 -11.43
CA GLY A 70 -17.53 -0.10 -11.07
C GLY A 70 -16.89 0.98 -11.94
N LYS A 71 -16.98 2.23 -11.49
CA LYS A 71 -16.36 3.38 -12.14
C LYS A 71 -15.62 4.23 -11.12
N SER A 72 -14.53 4.85 -11.54
CA SER A 72 -13.85 5.89 -10.75
C SER A 72 -14.70 7.15 -10.62
N ARG A 73 -14.26 8.09 -9.77
CA ARG A 73 -14.88 9.42 -9.61
C ARG A 73 -14.95 10.21 -10.92
N GLN A 74 -13.99 10.05 -11.82
CA GLN A 74 -13.98 10.65 -13.17
C GLN A 74 -14.66 9.78 -14.23
N GLY A 75 -15.26 8.65 -13.83
CA GLY A 75 -16.10 7.82 -14.68
C GLY A 75 -15.37 6.76 -15.50
N GLU A 76 -14.08 6.52 -15.25
CA GLU A 76 -13.32 5.45 -15.89
C GLU A 76 -13.80 4.08 -15.38
N ILE A 77 -14.03 3.13 -16.28
CA ILE A 77 -14.51 1.79 -15.89
C ILE A 77 -13.35 1.01 -15.26
N ILE A 78 -13.57 0.54 -14.04
CA ILE A 78 -12.63 -0.33 -13.33
C ILE A 78 -12.96 -1.78 -13.67
N HIS A 79 -11.96 -2.53 -14.10
CA HIS A 79 -12.10 -3.95 -14.46
C HIS A 79 -11.39 -4.85 -13.46
N ALA A 80 -12.07 -5.90 -13.02
CA ALA A 80 -11.42 -7.08 -12.48
C ALA A 80 -11.15 -8.09 -13.60
N ILE A 81 -10.02 -8.77 -13.53
CA ILE A 81 -9.64 -9.88 -14.40
C ILE A 81 -9.90 -11.17 -13.64
N LYS A 82 -10.75 -12.03 -14.19
CA LYS A 82 -11.01 -13.36 -13.62
C LYS A 82 -10.27 -14.42 -14.43
N ILE A 83 -9.49 -15.26 -13.75
CA ILE A 83 -8.70 -16.35 -14.34
C ILE A 83 -8.78 -17.61 -13.46
N GLY A 84 -8.88 -18.79 -14.09
CA GLY A 84 -8.95 -20.07 -13.38
C GLY A 84 -10.36 -20.44 -12.91
N ASN A 85 -10.52 -21.68 -12.45
CA ASN A 85 -11.80 -22.23 -11.97
C ASN A 85 -11.61 -23.08 -10.70
N GLY A 86 -10.57 -22.78 -9.92
CA GLY A 86 -10.26 -23.51 -8.70
C GLY A 86 -11.30 -23.26 -7.59
N PRO A 87 -11.42 -24.19 -6.62
CA PRO A 87 -12.43 -24.11 -5.56
C PRO A 87 -12.18 -22.99 -4.54
N LYS A 88 -10.94 -22.49 -4.44
CA LYS A 88 -10.59 -21.35 -3.57
C LYS A 88 -10.65 -20.04 -4.36
N VAL A 89 -10.97 -18.93 -3.71
CA VAL A 89 -11.04 -17.61 -4.35
C VAL A 89 -9.91 -16.71 -3.85
N ALA A 90 -9.14 -16.14 -4.78
CA ALA A 90 -8.10 -15.16 -4.48
C ALA A 90 -8.48 -13.80 -5.08
N LEU A 91 -8.48 -12.75 -4.26
CA LEU A 91 -8.69 -11.36 -4.68
C LEU A 91 -7.41 -10.54 -4.41
N LEU A 92 -6.72 -10.17 -5.48
CA LEU A 92 -5.53 -9.33 -5.42
C LEU A 92 -5.82 -8.00 -6.12
N PHE A 93 -5.45 -6.89 -5.50
CA PHE A 93 -5.67 -5.57 -6.08
C PHE A 93 -4.51 -4.61 -5.78
N ALA A 94 -4.24 -3.73 -6.75
CA ALA A 94 -3.12 -2.81 -6.70
C ALA A 94 -3.57 -1.35 -6.82
N MET A 95 -2.67 -0.45 -6.40
CA MET A 95 -2.90 0.99 -6.28
C MET A 95 -4.07 1.36 -5.36
N PRO A 96 -4.21 0.75 -4.16
CA PRO A 96 -5.14 1.23 -3.15
C PRO A 96 -4.75 2.65 -2.67
N HIS A 97 -3.45 2.97 -2.76
CA HIS A 97 -2.93 4.32 -2.86
C HIS A 97 -2.39 4.56 -4.28
N PRO A 98 -2.66 5.73 -4.88
CA PRO A 98 -2.36 5.98 -6.28
C PRO A 98 -0.87 6.16 -6.62
N ASN A 99 0.00 6.31 -5.63
CA ASN A 99 1.44 6.44 -5.80
C ASN A 99 2.18 5.09 -5.76
N GLU A 100 1.47 3.95 -5.73
CA GLU A 100 2.03 2.64 -5.41
C GLU A 100 1.95 1.62 -6.59
N PRO A 101 2.64 1.85 -7.73
CA PRO A 101 2.57 1.00 -8.92
C PRO A 101 3.30 -0.34 -8.87
N ILE A 102 3.94 -0.77 -7.77
CA ILE A 102 4.67 -2.06 -7.77
C ILE A 102 3.66 -3.20 -7.92
N GLY A 103 2.56 -3.14 -7.15
CA GLY A 103 1.48 -4.11 -7.22
C GLY A 103 0.91 -4.28 -8.62
N SER A 104 0.77 -3.19 -9.38
CA SER A 104 0.20 -3.27 -10.73
C SER A 104 1.13 -3.99 -11.70
N MET A 105 2.45 -3.84 -11.54
CA MET A 105 3.45 -4.58 -12.31
C MET A 105 3.47 -6.06 -11.94
N MET A 106 3.28 -6.38 -10.65
CA MET A 106 3.14 -7.78 -10.21
C MET A 106 1.89 -8.43 -10.80
N LEU A 107 0.74 -7.74 -10.74
CA LEU A 107 -0.50 -8.23 -11.32
C LEU A 107 -0.48 -8.29 -12.84
N GLU A 108 0.28 -7.41 -13.49
CA GLU A 108 0.58 -7.52 -14.92
C GLU A 108 1.22 -8.88 -15.21
N PHE A 109 2.37 -9.17 -14.59
CA PHE A 109 3.06 -10.45 -14.76
C PHE A 109 2.17 -11.65 -14.43
N LEU A 110 1.55 -11.66 -13.24
CA LEU A 110 0.74 -12.78 -12.76
C LEU A 110 -0.44 -13.06 -13.69
N SER A 111 -1.11 -12.02 -14.19
CA SER A 111 -2.25 -12.18 -15.10
C SER A 111 -1.87 -12.86 -16.43
N HIS A 112 -0.71 -12.54 -17.00
CA HIS A 112 -0.22 -13.23 -18.21
C HIS A 112 0.18 -14.66 -17.88
N ARG A 113 0.96 -14.88 -16.81
CA ARG A 113 1.43 -16.22 -16.44
C ARG A 113 0.28 -17.20 -16.18
N LEU A 114 -0.78 -16.76 -15.50
CA LEU A 114 -1.98 -17.56 -15.25
C LEU A 114 -2.77 -17.86 -16.54
N ALA A 115 -2.81 -16.92 -17.48
CA ALA A 115 -3.56 -17.07 -18.73
C ALA A 115 -2.83 -17.92 -19.79
N GLU A 116 -1.50 -17.90 -19.78
CA GLU A 116 -0.65 -18.60 -20.75
C GLU A 116 -0.37 -20.05 -20.36
N ASP A 117 -0.44 -20.38 -19.06
CA ASP A 117 -0.20 -21.73 -18.52
C ASP A 117 -1.36 -22.19 -17.65
N GLU A 118 -2.37 -22.75 -18.31
CA GLU A 118 -3.57 -23.31 -17.66
C GLU A 118 -3.21 -24.42 -16.66
N GLY A 119 -2.19 -25.23 -16.95
CA GLY A 119 -1.75 -26.31 -16.06
C GLY A 119 -1.18 -25.78 -14.74
N TRP A 120 -0.36 -24.73 -14.81
CA TRP A 120 0.12 -24.04 -13.63
C TRP A 120 -1.03 -23.35 -12.87
N CYS A 121 -1.91 -22.62 -13.57
CA CYS A 121 -3.08 -21.98 -12.96
C CYS A 121 -3.95 -23.00 -12.20
N ASP A 122 -4.28 -24.13 -12.82
CA ASP A 122 -5.06 -25.21 -12.20
C ASP A 122 -4.33 -25.83 -11.00
N SER A 123 -3.00 -25.96 -11.08
CA SER A 123 -2.17 -26.48 -9.99
C SER A 123 -2.21 -25.59 -8.74
N LEU A 124 -2.49 -24.29 -8.87
CA LEU A 124 -2.66 -23.40 -7.71
C LEU A 124 -4.01 -23.60 -7.01
N GLY A 125 -5.04 -24.07 -7.72
CA GLY A 125 -6.35 -24.40 -7.12
C GLY A 125 -7.22 -23.20 -6.80
N TYR A 126 -6.98 -22.07 -7.46
CA TYR A 126 -7.72 -20.82 -7.25
C TYR A 126 -8.54 -20.39 -8.47
N THR A 127 -9.64 -19.70 -8.20
CA THR A 127 -10.23 -18.71 -9.10
C THR A 127 -9.68 -17.34 -8.69
N TRP A 128 -8.90 -16.73 -9.56
CA TRP A 128 -8.20 -15.46 -9.33
C TRP A 128 -9.03 -14.29 -9.81
N TYR A 129 -9.18 -13.27 -8.98
CA TYR A 129 -9.74 -11.96 -9.30
C TYR A 129 -8.64 -10.91 -9.10
N LEU A 130 -8.19 -10.30 -10.19
CA LEU A 130 -7.07 -9.36 -10.18
C LEU A 130 -7.55 -7.96 -10.59
N VAL A 131 -7.26 -6.94 -9.79
CA VAL A 131 -7.53 -5.53 -10.13
C VAL A 131 -6.21 -4.77 -10.23
N LYS A 132 -5.73 -4.53 -11.45
CA LYS A 132 -4.41 -3.92 -11.70
C LYS A 132 -4.30 -2.47 -11.22
N CYS A 133 -5.42 -1.76 -11.11
CA CYS A 133 -5.45 -0.37 -10.67
C CYS A 133 -6.86 -0.06 -10.12
N ILE A 134 -7.00 0.05 -8.80
CA ILE A 134 -8.29 0.38 -8.18
C ILE A 134 -8.58 1.90 -8.15
N ASP A 135 -7.55 2.75 -8.06
CA ASP A 135 -7.66 4.22 -8.17
C ASP A 135 -6.99 4.76 -9.46
N PRO A 136 -7.64 4.64 -10.64
CA PRO A 136 -7.07 5.15 -11.89
C PRO A 136 -6.93 6.67 -11.90
N ASP A 137 -7.83 7.39 -11.23
CA ASP A 137 -7.87 8.85 -11.25
C ASP A 137 -6.67 9.44 -10.50
N GLY A 138 -6.42 8.98 -9.28
CA GLY A 138 -5.25 9.38 -8.50
C GLY A 138 -3.97 8.90 -9.17
N THR A 139 -3.94 7.68 -9.69
CA THR A 139 -2.72 7.10 -10.29
C THR A 139 -2.22 7.92 -11.48
N ARG A 140 -3.12 8.48 -12.28
CA ARG A 140 -2.76 9.36 -13.40
C ARG A 140 -2.01 10.63 -12.97
N LEU A 141 -2.17 11.06 -11.72
CA LEU A 141 -1.42 12.17 -11.15
C LEU A 141 0.02 11.78 -10.79
N ASN A 142 0.34 10.49 -10.65
CA ASN A 142 1.69 10.00 -10.35
C ASN A 142 2.49 9.61 -11.61
N LYS A 143 1.88 9.57 -12.80
CA LYS A 143 2.54 9.10 -14.04
C LYS A 143 3.85 9.82 -14.40
N GLY A 144 4.10 11.01 -13.86
CA GLY A 144 5.28 11.82 -14.15
C GLY A 144 6.61 11.19 -13.74
N TRP A 145 6.61 10.30 -12.76
CA TRP A 145 7.84 9.61 -12.32
C TRP A 145 7.93 8.14 -12.77
N PHE A 146 6.86 7.57 -13.33
CA PHE A 146 6.77 6.13 -13.67
C PHE A 146 7.83 5.65 -14.67
N LYS A 147 8.33 6.53 -15.52
CA LYS A 147 9.35 6.22 -16.54
C LYS A 147 10.77 6.64 -16.11
N GLY A 148 10.95 7.03 -14.86
CA GLY A 148 12.21 7.53 -14.32
C GLY A 148 12.53 8.98 -14.74
N PRO A 149 13.73 9.49 -14.40
CA PRO A 149 14.74 8.81 -13.57
C PRO A 149 14.22 8.56 -12.15
N PHE A 150 14.55 7.42 -11.56
CA PHE A 150 14.12 7.07 -10.20
C PHE A 150 15.05 7.74 -9.18
N THR A 151 14.67 8.93 -8.75
CA THR A 151 15.40 9.76 -7.78
C THR A 151 14.42 10.27 -6.73
N LEU A 152 14.92 10.62 -5.53
CA LEU A 152 14.08 11.20 -4.48
C LEU A 152 13.43 12.50 -4.98
N GLU A 153 14.18 13.32 -5.71
CA GLU A 153 13.67 14.54 -6.33
C GLU A 153 12.54 14.25 -7.33
N ASN A 154 12.78 13.38 -8.32
CA ASN A 154 11.79 13.15 -9.39
C ASN A 154 10.52 12.49 -8.86
N TYR A 155 10.66 11.59 -7.87
CA TYR A 155 9.52 11.00 -7.17
C TYR A 155 8.71 12.08 -6.46
N ALA A 156 9.34 12.84 -5.56
CA ALA A 156 8.67 13.87 -4.78
C ALA A 156 8.03 14.96 -5.66
N ARG A 157 8.68 15.34 -6.77
CA ARG A 157 8.18 16.35 -7.72
C ARG A 157 6.86 15.94 -8.40
N HIS A 158 6.64 14.65 -8.59
CA HIS A 158 5.46 14.09 -9.26
C HIS A 158 4.56 13.30 -8.32
N TYR A 159 4.84 13.33 -7.03
CA TYR A 159 4.07 12.63 -6.01
C TYR A 159 2.66 13.20 -5.89
N TYR A 160 1.71 12.30 -5.64
CA TYR A 160 0.36 12.61 -5.27
C TYR A 160 -0.19 11.50 -4.38
N ARG A 161 -0.71 11.87 -3.21
CA ARG A 161 -1.55 11.02 -2.37
C ARG A 161 -2.82 11.79 -1.98
N PRO A 162 -4.02 11.21 -2.09
CA PRO A 162 -5.26 11.89 -1.71
C PRO A 162 -5.33 12.08 -0.19
N PRO A 163 -6.23 12.93 0.31
CA PRO A 163 -6.61 12.87 1.72
C PRO A 163 -7.26 11.51 2.06
N ALA A 164 -7.29 11.12 3.35
CA ALA A 164 -7.69 9.78 3.79
C ALA A 164 -9.12 9.41 3.36
N HIS A 165 -10.06 10.35 3.46
CA HIS A 165 -11.45 10.20 2.99
C HIS A 165 -11.59 10.06 1.46
N GLN A 166 -10.48 10.07 0.72
CA GLN A 166 -10.41 9.88 -0.73
C GLN A 166 -9.42 8.78 -1.16
N GLN A 167 -8.92 7.98 -0.21
CA GLN A 167 -8.03 6.84 -0.47
C GLN A 167 -8.82 5.53 -0.43
N VAL A 168 -8.62 4.65 -1.41
CA VAL A 168 -9.36 3.37 -1.45
C VAL A 168 -9.05 2.54 -0.22
N ALA A 169 -7.79 2.56 0.24
CA ALA A 169 -7.38 1.86 1.46
C ALA A 169 -8.20 2.26 2.69
N TRP A 170 -8.66 3.51 2.80
CA TRP A 170 -9.17 4.09 4.04
C TRP A 170 -10.57 4.66 3.91
N THR A 171 -11.41 4.12 3.03
CA THR A 171 -12.78 4.61 2.82
C THR A 171 -13.83 3.52 2.92
N PHE A 172 -13.52 2.38 3.56
CA PHE A 172 -14.53 1.38 3.85
C PHE A 172 -15.38 1.81 5.07
N PRO A 173 -16.70 1.52 5.09
CA PRO A 173 -17.57 1.98 6.18
C PRO A 173 -17.16 1.45 7.55
N ILE A 174 -17.24 2.28 8.59
CA ILE A 174 -16.96 1.91 9.97
C ILE A 174 -17.86 2.66 10.95
N ASP A 175 -18.26 1.98 12.01
CA ASP A 175 -18.93 2.53 13.19
C ASP A 175 -18.12 2.12 14.43
N TYR A 176 -17.39 3.06 15.02
CA TYR A 176 -16.57 2.81 16.20
C TYR A 176 -16.59 4.02 17.15
N LYS A 177 -17.15 3.83 18.36
CA LYS A 177 -17.33 4.90 19.35
C LYS A 177 -18.05 6.11 18.73
N THR A 178 -17.38 7.26 18.57
CA THR A 178 -17.92 8.47 17.91
C THR A 178 -17.53 8.59 16.44
N LEU A 179 -16.61 7.75 15.95
CA LEU A 179 -16.22 7.68 14.55
C LEU A 179 -17.29 6.95 13.74
N HIS A 180 -17.95 7.70 12.87
CA HIS A 180 -18.95 7.19 11.94
C HIS A 180 -18.55 7.59 10.51
N PHE A 181 -18.11 6.61 9.73
CA PHE A 181 -17.78 6.81 8.33
C PHE A 181 -18.61 5.85 7.47
N ASN A 182 -19.41 6.40 6.56
CA ASN A 182 -20.21 5.62 5.61
C ASN A 182 -20.34 6.35 4.26
N ASP A 183 -19.26 7.00 3.84
CA ASP A 183 -19.19 7.70 2.55
C ASP A 183 -18.04 7.13 1.68
N PRO A 184 -18.09 5.83 1.32
CA PRO A 184 -17.07 5.21 0.49
C PRO A 184 -17.04 5.87 -0.89
N ILE A 185 -15.85 6.18 -1.40
CA ILE A 185 -15.66 6.67 -2.76
C ILE A 185 -16.07 5.60 -3.81
N PRO A 186 -16.44 5.99 -5.05
CA PRO A 186 -16.84 5.05 -6.10
C PRO A 186 -15.87 3.89 -6.35
N GLU A 187 -14.57 4.15 -6.28
CA GLU A 187 -13.50 3.16 -6.41
C GLU A 187 -13.59 2.10 -5.29
N THR A 188 -13.81 2.53 -4.05
CA THR A 188 -14.01 1.67 -2.88
C THR A 188 -15.31 0.88 -2.99
N GLN A 189 -16.40 1.52 -3.44
CA GLN A 189 -17.67 0.83 -3.69
C GLN A 189 -17.52 -0.29 -4.73
N ALA A 190 -16.70 -0.08 -5.77
CA ALA A 190 -16.41 -1.12 -6.76
C ALA A 190 -15.72 -2.34 -6.13
N LEU A 191 -14.74 -2.09 -5.23
CA LEU A 191 -14.05 -3.16 -4.51
C LEU A 191 -14.95 -3.84 -3.47
N MET A 192 -15.79 -3.08 -2.74
CA MET A 192 -16.80 -3.61 -1.81
C MET A 192 -17.73 -4.60 -2.53
N GLY A 193 -18.30 -4.19 -3.66
CA GLY A 193 -19.19 -5.03 -4.46
C GLY A 193 -18.51 -6.31 -4.95
N LEU A 194 -17.23 -6.22 -5.34
CA LEU A 194 -16.45 -7.40 -5.72
C LEU A 194 -16.23 -8.34 -4.53
N ILE A 195 -15.82 -7.82 -3.37
CA ILE A 195 -15.62 -8.60 -2.12
C ILE A 195 -16.90 -9.35 -1.75
N GLU A 196 -18.04 -8.66 -1.73
CA GLU A 196 -19.34 -9.26 -1.38
C GLU A 196 -19.76 -10.35 -2.38
N GLN A 197 -19.47 -10.14 -3.67
CA GLN A 197 -19.83 -11.07 -4.74
C GLN A 197 -18.98 -12.34 -4.72
N VAL A 198 -17.66 -12.22 -4.49
CA VAL A 198 -16.72 -13.34 -4.67
C VAL A 198 -16.31 -14.01 -3.37
N GLN A 199 -16.48 -13.33 -2.22
CA GLN A 199 -16.19 -13.85 -0.87
C GLN A 199 -14.84 -14.59 -0.81
N PRO A 200 -13.72 -13.86 -0.96
CA PRO A 200 -12.40 -14.47 -1.14
C PRO A 200 -11.95 -15.31 0.07
N ASP A 201 -11.18 -16.37 -0.20
CA ASP A 201 -10.40 -17.12 0.80
C ASP A 201 -9.04 -16.45 1.07
N PHE A 202 -8.48 -15.78 0.06
CA PHE A 202 -7.22 -15.04 0.13
C PHE A 202 -7.42 -13.64 -0.45
N MET A 203 -7.07 -12.62 0.32
CA MET A 203 -7.03 -11.23 -0.12
C MET A 203 -5.62 -10.66 0.00
N TYR A 204 -5.20 -9.93 -1.02
CA TYR A 204 -3.91 -9.25 -1.00
C TYR A 204 -4.07 -7.82 -1.54
N SER A 205 -4.00 -6.86 -0.63
CA SER A 205 -3.87 -5.45 -0.96
C SER A 205 -2.39 -5.18 -1.23
N LEU A 206 -2.04 -4.78 -2.45
CA LEU A 206 -0.65 -4.57 -2.85
C LEU A 206 -0.26 -3.11 -2.59
N HIS A 207 0.71 -2.92 -1.71
CA HIS A 207 1.16 -1.62 -1.25
C HIS A 207 2.66 -1.43 -1.44
N ASN A 208 3.09 -0.19 -1.30
CA ASN A 208 4.49 0.18 -1.41
C ASN A 208 4.86 1.09 -0.24
N SER A 209 6.05 0.88 0.30
CA SER A 209 6.73 1.90 1.07
C SER A 209 7.54 2.78 0.12
N ASP A 210 7.69 4.07 0.41
CA ASP A 210 8.43 4.93 -0.52
C ASP A 210 9.95 4.72 -0.35
N PHE A 211 10.43 4.87 0.88
CA PHE A 211 11.82 4.68 1.28
C PHE A 211 11.84 3.87 2.58
N GLY A 212 12.52 2.73 2.59
CA GLY A 212 12.72 1.94 3.81
C GLY A 212 13.25 0.54 3.53
N GLY A 213 12.76 -0.42 4.30
CA GLY A 213 12.88 -1.87 4.01
C GLY A 213 11.53 -2.51 3.71
N VAL A 214 11.55 -3.82 3.45
CA VAL A 214 10.34 -4.63 3.22
C VAL A 214 9.70 -4.98 4.56
N TYR A 215 8.38 -4.84 4.66
CA TYR A 215 7.60 -5.32 5.80
C TYR A 215 6.20 -5.81 5.37
N TYR A 216 5.50 -6.46 6.29
CA TYR A 216 4.24 -7.12 6.02
C TYR A 216 3.18 -6.79 7.06
N PHE A 217 1.92 -6.71 6.64
CA PHE A 217 0.77 -6.77 7.54
C PHE A 217 -0.04 -8.04 7.29
N LEU A 218 -0.45 -8.68 8.38
CA LEU A 218 -1.31 -9.86 8.38
C LEU A 218 -2.50 -9.60 9.31
N TRP A 219 -3.69 -10.07 8.95
CA TRP A 219 -4.86 -9.99 9.84
C TRP A 219 -4.74 -10.90 11.07
N GLU A 220 -4.10 -12.06 10.90
CA GLU A 220 -3.90 -13.02 11.97
C GLU A 220 -2.46 -13.56 11.96
N PRO A 221 -1.96 -14.09 13.09
CA PRO A 221 -0.65 -14.71 13.12
C PRO A 221 -0.55 -15.89 12.16
N ALA A 222 0.51 -15.92 11.35
CA ALA A 222 0.83 -17.03 10.47
C ALA A 222 2.31 -17.43 10.59
N PRO A 223 2.76 -17.98 11.76
CA PRO A 223 4.16 -18.35 11.96
C PRO A 223 4.80 -19.18 10.84
N PRO A 224 4.09 -20.10 10.14
CA PRO A 224 4.65 -20.82 9.01
C PRO A 224 5.10 -19.94 7.82
N LEU A 225 4.64 -18.69 7.72
CA LEU A 225 5.01 -17.77 6.64
C LEU A 225 6.19 -16.85 6.98
N TYR A 226 6.56 -16.71 8.26
CA TYR A 226 7.52 -15.68 8.69
C TYR A 226 8.92 -15.92 8.13
N GLU A 227 9.50 -17.10 8.35
CA GLU A 227 10.82 -17.45 7.80
C GLU A 227 10.83 -17.50 6.25
N PRO A 228 9.80 -18.06 5.58
CA PRO A 228 9.68 -17.96 4.12
C PRO A 228 9.68 -16.53 3.58
N PHE A 229 8.96 -15.59 4.21
CA PHE A 229 8.97 -14.19 3.81
C PHE A 229 10.34 -13.54 4.01
N HIS A 230 10.98 -13.75 5.16
CA HIS A 230 12.33 -13.22 5.40
C HIS A 230 13.34 -13.75 4.38
N ARG A 231 13.30 -15.06 4.09
CA ARG A 231 14.19 -15.67 3.08
C ARG A 231 13.88 -15.23 1.66
N LEU A 232 12.62 -14.96 1.34
CA LEU A 232 12.24 -14.38 0.06
C LEU A 232 12.87 -13.00 -0.11
N VAL A 233 12.75 -12.13 0.89
CA VAL A 233 13.37 -10.79 0.89
C VAL A 233 14.90 -10.90 0.78
N GLU A 234 15.52 -11.77 1.58
CA GLU A 234 16.96 -12.04 1.56
C GLU A 234 17.43 -12.55 0.20
N SER A 235 16.68 -13.44 -0.46
CA SER A 235 17.01 -13.97 -1.79
C SER A 235 17.13 -12.90 -2.87
N GLN A 236 16.41 -11.78 -2.71
CA GLN A 236 16.47 -10.64 -3.61
C GLN A 236 17.54 -9.61 -3.17
N GLY A 237 18.23 -9.85 -2.05
CA GLY A 237 19.22 -8.93 -1.48
C GLY A 237 18.61 -7.61 -1.04
N LEU A 238 17.38 -7.64 -0.53
CA LEU A 238 16.66 -6.46 -0.03
C LEU A 238 16.68 -6.43 1.51
N PRO A 239 16.62 -5.24 2.13
CA PRO A 239 16.52 -5.12 3.57
C PRO A 239 15.09 -5.38 4.07
N LEU A 240 14.96 -5.94 5.27
CA LEU A 240 13.72 -5.80 6.04
C LEU A 240 13.63 -4.38 6.63
N HIS A 241 12.41 -3.90 6.87
CA HIS A 241 12.21 -2.65 7.60
C HIS A 241 12.38 -2.90 9.10
N MET A 242 13.48 -2.43 9.66
CA MET A 242 13.78 -2.55 11.10
C MET A 242 13.74 -1.18 11.81
N GLY A 243 13.22 -0.15 11.13
CA GLY A 243 13.00 1.20 11.64
C GLY A 243 11.79 1.30 12.57
N GLU A 244 11.18 2.48 12.62
CA GLU A 244 9.95 2.65 13.38
C GLU A 244 8.81 1.85 12.73
N PRO A 245 7.84 1.34 13.50
CA PRO A 245 6.57 0.93 12.90
C PRO A 245 5.94 2.11 12.16
N GLU A 246 5.10 1.85 11.17
CA GLU A 246 4.45 2.93 10.42
C GLU A 246 3.57 3.78 11.34
N ARG A 247 3.02 3.17 12.40
CA ARG A 247 2.32 3.85 13.50
C ARG A 247 2.73 3.34 14.89
N PRO A 248 2.73 4.19 15.93
CA PRO A 248 3.14 3.80 17.28
C PRO A 248 2.36 2.64 17.91
N TYR A 249 1.12 2.41 17.46
CA TYR A 249 0.18 1.43 18.01
C TYR A 249 0.20 0.08 17.25
N GLU A 250 1.07 -0.08 16.26
CA GLU A 250 1.16 -1.34 15.51
C GLU A 250 1.69 -2.49 16.37
N GLU A 251 0.99 -3.63 16.30
CA GLU A 251 1.36 -4.83 17.03
C GLU A 251 2.29 -5.70 16.17
N LEU A 252 3.46 -6.06 16.70
CA LEU A 252 4.42 -6.94 16.04
C LEU A 252 4.06 -8.42 16.22
N TYR A 253 3.97 -9.16 15.12
CA TYR A 253 3.93 -10.63 15.13
C TYR A 253 5.32 -11.25 15.03
N ALA A 254 6.20 -10.64 14.24
CA ALA A 254 7.62 -10.98 14.11
C ALA A 254 8.37 -9.76 13.54
N SER A 255 9.70 -9.83 13.43
CA SER A 255 10.48 -8.76 12.80
C SER A 255 9.95 -8.41 11.41
N ALA A 256 9.61 -7.13 11.20
CA ALA A 256 9.00 -6.61 9.98
C ALA A 256 7.68 -7.30 9.56
N ILE A 257 6.97 -7.92 10.50
CA ILE A 257 5.66 -8.54 10.27
C ILE A 257 4.72 -8.08 11.39
N TYR A 258 3.71 -7.32 11.01
CA TYR A 258 2.79 -6.66 11.90
C TYR A 258 1.39 -7.23 11.76
N LYS A 259 0.59 -7.05 12.81
CA LYS A 259 -0.87 -7.13 12.71
C LYS A 259 -1.39 -5.96 11.89
N ASP A 260 -2.47 -6.18 11.14
CA ASP A 260 -3.16 -5.16 10.33
C ASP A 260 -3.22 -3.75 10.98
N SER A 261 -3.06 -2.72 10.15
CA SER A 261 -3.14 -1.31 10.56
C SER A 261 -4.60 -0.87 10.77
N SER A 262 -5.20 -1.32 11.87
CA SER A 262 -6.61 -1.04 12.17
C SER A 262 -6.88 0.43 12.53
N ILE A 263 -7.93 1.00 11.92
CA ILE A 263 -8.43 2.35 12.26
C ILE A 263 -8.93 2.44 13.71
N LEU A 264 -9.29 1.31 14.32
CA LEU A 264 -9.69 1.25 15.74
C LEU A 264 -8.47 1.53 16.64
N ALA A 265 -7.29 1.01 16.28
CA ALA A 265 -6.07 1.25 17.04
C ALA A 265 -5.62 2.71 16.93
N GLU A 266 -5.79 3.33 15.75
CA GLU A 266 -5.57 4.78 15.57
C GLU A 266 -6.51 5.59 16.47
N TYR A 267 -7.81 5.27 16.45
CA TYR A 267 -8.78 5.95 17.29
C TYR A 267 -8.40 5.85 18.77
N ASP A 268 -8.11 4.65 19.26
CA ASP A 268 -7.81 4.41 20.67
C ASP A 268 -6.51 5.10 21.10
N PHE A 269 -5.49 5.12 20.22
CA PHE A 269 -4.27 5.86 20.44
C PHE A 269 -4.53 7.37 20.57
N LEU A 270 -5.28 7.96 19.64
CA LEU A 270 -5.63 9.38 19.70
C LEU A 270 -6.47 9.71 20.95
N GLU A 271 -7.39 8.83 21.35
CA GLU A 271 -8.21 8.99 22.56
C GLU A 271 -7.36 8.99 23.83
N GLU A 272 -6.31 8.16 23.88
CA GLU A 272 -5.39 8.09 25.01
C GLU A 272 -4.51 9.35 25.12
N TYR A 273 -4.03 9.85 23.98
CA TYR A 273 -3.03 10.90 23.95
C TYR A 273 -3.60 12.32 23.78
N LEU A 274 -4.86 12.49 23.37
CA LEU A 274 -5.47 13.81 23.16
C LEU A 274 -6.72 14.03 24.02
N ASP A 275 -7.01 15.30 24.32
CA ASP A 275 -8.24 15.71 25.03
C ASP A 275 -9.42 15.99 24.05
N SER A 276 -9.19 15.86 22.74
CA SER A 276 -10.22 16.04 21.71
C SER A 276 -10.74 14.70 21.20
N ASP A 277 -11.99 14.68 20.74
CA ASP A 277 -12.57 13.51 20.10
C ASP A 277 -11.76 13.10 18.85
N PRO A 278 -11.23 11.85 18.79
CA PRO A 278 -10.50 11.35 17.62
C PRO A 278 -11.29 11.42 16.31
N ALA A 279 -12.63 11.36 16.37
CA ALA A 279 -13.49 11.49 15.20
C ALA A 279 -13.43 12.88 14.55
N GLU A 280 -12.90 13.90 15.24
CA GLU A 280 -12.61 15.22 14.63
C GLU A 280 -11.31 15.22 13.82
N ILE A 281 -10.45 14.22 14.00
CA ILE A 281 -9.11 14.13 13.41
C ILE A 281 -9.17 13.18 12.23
N ILE A 282 -9.60 11.94 12.50
CA ILE A 282 -9.76 10.86 11.53
C ILE A 282 -10.82 11.26 10.51
N SER A 283 -10.43 11.37 9.25
CA SER A 283 -11.33 11.70 8.14
C SER A 283 -11.76 10.48 7.32
N GLY A 284 -11.01 9.38 7.39
CA GLY A 284 -11.29 8.15 6.67
C GLY A 284 -12.19 7.17 7.44
N GLY A 285 -12.45 6.03 6.78
CA GLY A 285 -13.01 4.83 7.36
C GLY A 285 -11.95 3.75 7.58
N THR A 286 -12.37 2.48 7.50
CA THR A 286 -11.50 1.32 7.73
C THR A 286 -10.89 0.75 6.44
N LEU A 287 -10.08 -0.30 6.58
CA LEU A 287 -9.45 -1.10 5.54
C LEU A 287 -10.39 -2.11 4.90
N SER A 288 -10.06 -2.52 3.67
CA SER A 288 -10.79 -3.57 2.93
C SER A 288 -10.88 -4.90 3.69
N PHE A 289 -9.87 -5.20 4.53
CA PHE A 289 -9.80 -6.45 5.27
C PHE A 289 -10.86 -6.52 6.37
N GLU A 290 -11.00 -5.46 7.16
CA GLU A 290 -12.03 -5.40 8.19
C GLU A 290 -13.43 -5.44 7.55
N TYR A 291 -13.60 -4.79 6.40
CA TYR A 291 -14.85 -4.88 5.63
C TYR A 291 -15.16 -6.31 5.19
N ALA A 292 -14.18 -7.00 4.59
CA ALA A 292 -14.36 -8.36 4.09
C ALA A 292 -14.74 -9.35 5.21
N HIS A 293 -14.20 -9.17 6.42
CA HIS A 293 -14.51 -9.99 7.60
C HIS A 293 -15.96 -9.90 8.08
N ARG A 294 -16.76 -8.95 7.57
CA ARG A 294 -18.21 -8.88 7.82
C ARG A 294 -19.01 -9.91 7.00
N PHE A 295 -18.43 -10.42 5.91
CA PHE A 295 -19.13 -11.28 4.94
C PHE A 295 -18.46 -12.64 4.75
N CYS A 296 -17.13 -12.68 4.84
CA CYS A 296 -16.30 -13.86 4.63
C CYS A 296 -15.12 -13.83 5.62
N ASN A 297 -14.21 -14.81 5.55
CA ASN A 297 -13.04 -14.87 6.45
C ASN A 297 -11.76 -15.07 5.65
N PRO A 298 -11.38 -14.12 4.77
CA PRO A 298 -10.18 -14.25 3.95
C PRO A 298 -8.94 -14.23 4.83
N PHE A 299 -7.90 -14.95 4.43
CA PHE A 299 -6.56 -14.62 4.93
C PHE A 299 -6.10 -13.37 4.18
N THR A 300 -5.61 -12.35 4.88
CA THR A 300 -5.24 -11.09 4.25
C THR A 300 -3.75 -10.81 4.39
N LEU A 301 -3.19 -10.25 3.33
CA LEU A 301 -1.78 -9.88 3.25
C LEU A 301 -1.65 -8.44 2.75
N ILE A 302 -0.75 -7.68 3.35
CA ILE A 302 -0.09 -6.53 2.74
C ILE A 302 1.42 -6.80 2.76
N CYS A 303 2.11 -6.41 1.69
CA CYS A 303 3.56 -6.37 1.64
C CYS A 303 3.95 -4.97 1.19
N GLU A 304 4.61 -4.26 2.09
CA GLU A 304 5.09 -2.92 1.88
C GLU A 304 6.50 -2.97 1.28
N MET A 305 6.62 -2.45 0.05
CA MET A 305 7.82 -2.55 -0.75
C MET A 305 8.47 -1.19 -1.00
N PRO A 306 9.74 -0.96 -0.60
CA PRO A 306 10.43 0.31 -0.79
C PRO A 306 10.89 0.51 -2.24
N TYR A 307 10.90 1.75 -2.77
CA TYR A 307 11.64 2.06 -4.01
C TYR A 307 13.11 2.37 -3.74
N PHE A 308 13.34 3.03 -2.61
CA PHE A 308 14.65 3.49 -2.17
C PHE A 308 14.99 2.79 -0.87
N TYR A 309 16.24 2.37 -0.72
CA TYR A 309 16.72 1.86 0.56
C TYR A 309 18.12 2.35 0.88
N HIS A 310 18.45 2.29 2.16
CA HIS A 310 19.79 2.49 2.68
C HIS A 310 20.07 1.35 3.68
N PRO A 311 21.26 0.73 3.69
CA PRO A 311 21.55 -0.43 4.54
C PRO A 311 21.25 -0.24 6.03
N ALA A 312 21.35 0.99 6.53
CA ALA A 312 21.02 1.34 7.92
C ALA A 312 19.58 0.94 8.33
N ILE A 313 18.63 0.87 7.40
CA ILE A 313 17.23 0.52 7.73
C ILE A 313 17.06 -0.93 8.21
N ASN A 314 18.06 -1.78 7.98
CA ASN A 314 18.07 -3.17 8.45
C ASN A 314 19.03 -3.38 9.64
N ASP A 315 19.63 -2.31 10.18
CA ASP A 315 20.60 -2.39 11.27
C ASP A 315 19.91 -2.18 12.62
N SER A 316 19.61 -3.29 13.30
CA SER A 316 19.00 -3.30 14.63
C SER A 316 20.01 -3.10 15.77
N SER A 317 21.27 -2.79 15.50
CA SER A 317 22.26 -2.52 16.56
C SER A 317 21.95 -1.20 17.28
N PRO A 318 22.28 -1.08 18.58
CA PRO A 318 22.06 0.17 19.32
C PRO A 318 22.85 1.34 18.72
N SER A 319 22.19 2.48 18.58
CA SER A 319 22.80 3.75 18.19
C SER A 319 23.33 4.53 19.41
N ASP A 320 23.82 5.74 19.15
CA ASP A 320 24.31 6.70 20.14
C ASP A 320 23.21 7.66 20.68
N MET A 321 21.94 7.42 20.33
CA MET A 321 20.80 8.30 20.65
C MET A 321 19.67 7.50 21.29
N LEU A 322 18.94 8.10 22.24
CA LEU A 322 17.71 7.50 22.76
C LEU A 322 16.61 7.54 21.69
N ARG A 323 15.77 6.51 21.62
CA ARG A 323 14.64 6.46 20.69
C ARG A 323 13.71 7.65 20.86
N ARG A 324 13.38 8.00 22.11
CA ARG A 324 12.63 9.22 22.45
C ARG A 324 13.25 10.49 21.85
N ASP A 325 14.56 10.65 21.93
CA ASP A 325 15.21 11.87 21.43
C ASP A 325 15.18 11.94 19.89
N ALA A 326 15.29 10.79 19.21
CA ALA A 326 15.15 10.71 17.76
C ALA A 326 13.72 11.06 17.32
N LEU A 327 12.70 10.46 17.96
CA LEU A 327 11.28 10.74 17.74
C LEU A 327 10.96 12.22 17.95
N LEU A 328 11.34 12.79 19.11
CA LEU A 328 11.05 14.17 19.44
C LEU A 328 11.70 15.17 18.47
N ARG A 329 12.90 14.85 17.98
CA ARG A 329 13.55 15.66 16.95
C ARG A 329 12.82 15.57 15.61
N ALA A 330 12.39 14.39 15.20
CA ALA A 330 11.59 14.22 13.98
C ALA A 330 10.27 15.02 14.07
N ILE A 331 9.60 14.98 15.23
CA ILE A 331 8.38 15.75 15.51
C ILE A 331 8.64 17.26 15.44
N GLU A 332 9.72 17.76 16.05
CA GLU A 332 10.10 19.18 16.00
C GLU A 332 10.32 19.64 14.54
N GLU A 333 11.10 18.89 13.76
CA GLU A 333 11.33 19.18 12.34
C GLU A 333 10.02 19.12 11.50
N SER A 334 9.09 18.23 11.85
CA SER A 334 7.77 18.15 11.22
C SER A 334 6.87 19.33 11.57
N ARG A 335 6.90 19.83 12.82
CA ARG A 335 6.19 21.06 13.21
C ARG A 335 6.75 22.29 12.48
N GLU A 336 8.07 22.39 12.32
CA GLU A 336 8.70 23.46 11.55
C GLU A 336 8.24 23.45 10.08
N ALA A 337 8.19 22.26 9.47
CA ALA A 337 7.69 22.11 8.10
C ALA A 337 6.21 22.47 7.99
N LEU A 338 5.38 22.03 8.94
CA LEU A 338 3.96 22.38 9.02
C LEU A 338 3.75 23.90 9.12
N GLY A 339 4.52 24.58 9.97
CA GLY A 339 4.49 26.04 10.08
C GLY A 339 4.82 26.74 8.75
N PHE A 340 5.85 26.27 8.06
CA PHE A 340 6.21 26.78 6.73
C PHE A 340 5.07 26.59 5.71
N PHE A 341 4.42 25.43 5.68
CA PHE A 341 3.27 25.18 4.80
C PHE A 341 2.07 26.06 5.15
N SER A 342 1.76 26.19 6.44
CA SER A 342 0.63 26.99 6.93
C SER A 342 0.78 28.46 6.52
N GLU A 343 1.95 29.05 6.72
CA GLU A 343 2.22 30.44 6.33
C GLU A 343 2.10 30.66 4.82
N LEU A 344 2.62 29.73 4.00
CA LEU A 344 2.51 29.82 2.55
C LEU A 344 1.07 29.65 2.08
N TYR A 345 0.36 28.67 2.66
CA TYR A 345 -1.03 28.41 2.33
C TYR A 345 -1.92 29.62 2.63
N ASP A 346 -1.73 30.25 3.78
CA ASP A 346 -2.49 31.44 4.20
C ASP A 346 -2.34 32.63 3.24
N ARG A 347 -1.17 32.77 2.61
CA ARG A 347 -0.92 33.83 1.61
C ARG A 347 -1.69 33.61 0.31
N VAL A 348 -1.97 32.35 -0.04
CA VAL A 348 -2.54 31.99 -1.36
C VAL A 348 -3.97 31.48 -1.29
N LYS A 349 -4.48 31.07 -0.12
CA LYS A 349 -5.80 30.40 0.00
C LYS A 349 -6.96 31.18 -0.61
N GLY A 350 -6.91 32.52 -0.59
CA GLY A 350 -7.92 33.38 -1.22
C GLY A 350 -7.87 33.40 -2.76
N GLU A 351 -6.74 33.03 -3.35
CA GLU A 351 -6.51 32.96 -4.80
C GLU A 351 -6.75 31.54 -5.35
N LEU A 352 -6.79 30.52 -4.49
CA LEU A 352 -7.05 29.12 -4.86
C LEU A 352 -8.53 28.93 -5.23
N THR A 353 -8.86 29.18 -6.49
CA THR A 353 -10.24 29.11 -7.03
C THR A 353 -10.49 27.89 -7.90
N VAL A 354 -9.45 27.15 -8.26
CA VAL A 354 -9.53 25.96 -9.09
C VAL A 354 -9.72 24.72 -8.21
N ALA A 355 -10.76 23.93 -8.49
CA ALA A 355 -10.89 22.59 -7.92
C ALA A 355 -9.67 21.74 -8.32
N SER A 356 -8.95 21.23 -7.32
CA SER A 356 -7.67 20.57 -7.49
C SER A 356 -7.51 19.47 -6.44
N PRO A 357 -7.25 18.22 -6.82
CA PRO A 357 -7.05 17.12 -5.87
C PRO A 357 -5.87 17.36 -4.91
N PHE A 358 -4.87 18.14 -5.34
CA PHE A 358 -3.77 18.55 -4.47
C PHE A 358 -4.23 19.42 -3.30
N ARG A 359 -5.25 20.25 -3.50
CA ARG A 359 -5.72 21.16 -2.46
C ARG A 359 -6.33 20.38 -1.30
N ASP A 360 -7.20 19.42 -1.59
CA ASP A 360 -7.88 18.63 -0.57
C ASP A 360 -6.88 17.90 0.34
N ALA A 361 -5.80 17.34 -0.25
CA ALA A 361 -4.73 16.71 0.51
C ALA A 361 -3.92 17.70 1.36
N ILE A 362 -3.59 18.88 0.83
CA ILE A 362 -2.89 19.94 1.59
C ILE A 362 -3.77 20.46 2.74
N GLU A 363 -5.06 20.68 2.51
CA GLU A 363 -5.99 21.17 3.53
C GLU A 363 -6.21 20.13 4.63
N GLU A 364 -6.28 18.84 4.31
CA GLU A 364 -6.35 17.79 5.33
C GLU A 364 -5.07 17.73 6.17
N TYR A 365 -3.89 17.73 5.53
CA TYR A 365 -2.60 17.76 6.22
C TYR A 365 -2.50 18.95 7.18
N LEU A 366 -2.85 20.17 6.73
CA LEU A 366 -2.85 21.36 7.58
C LEU A 366 -3.86 21.29 8.74
N ARG A 367 -4.95 20.53 8.58
CA ARG A 367 -6.01 20.40 9.59
C ARG A 367 -5.65 19.39 10.67
N THR A 368 -5.02 18.27 10.34
CA THR A 368 -4.83 17.14 11.27
C THR A 368 -3.45 17.09 11.90
N SER A 369 -2.39 17.50 11.19
CA SER A 369 -1.02 17.21 11.59
C SER A 369 -0.61 17.78 12.95
N ASP A 370 -1.12 18.93 13.37
CA ASP A 370 -0.76 19.47 14.70
C ASP A 370 -1.26 18.57 15.85
N LYS A 371 -2.48 18.03 15.72
CA LYS A 371 -3.07 17.12 16.70
C LYS A 371 -2.37 15.76 16.67
N GLU A 372 -2.10 15.21 15.49
CA GLU A 372 -1.35 13.96 15.32
C GLU A 372 0.05 14.05 15.95
N LEU A 373 0.80 15.12 15.62
CA LEU A 373 2.13 15.37 16.20
C LEU A 373 2.08 15.58 17.72
N ALA A 374 1.01 16.18 18.25
CA ALA A 374 0.83 16.32 19.69
C ALA A 374 0.58 14.96 20.39
N ALA A 375 -0.19 14.08 19.75
CA ALA A 375 -0.42 12.72 20.26
C ALA A 375 0.88 11.91 20.28
N GLU A 376 1.60 11.89 19.16
CA GLU A 376 2.90 11.23 19.03
C GLU A 376 3.94 11.80 20.00
N GLU A 377 3.97 13.12 20.19
CA GLU A 377 4.87 13.75 21.16
C GLU A 377 4.58 13.31 22.59
N LYS A 378 3.30 13.25 22.98
CA LYS A 378 2.91 12.81 24.31
C LYS A 378 3.30 11.35 24.51
N TRP A 379 2.96 10.47 23.55
CA TRP A 379 3.39 9.07 23.55
C TRP A 379 4.91 8.93 23.68
N ALA A 380 5.66 9.61 22.82
CA ALA A 380 7.12 9.55 22.82
C ALA A 380 7.75 10.00 24.15
N ARG A 381 7.07 10.87 24.91
CA ARG A 381 7.54 11.32 26.22
C ARG A 381 7.19 10.37 27.36
N THR A 382 6.07 9.65 27.24
CA THR A 382 5.50 8.88 28.35
C THR A 382 5.70 7.37 28.23
N ASP A 383 5.84 6.83 27.03
CA ASP A 383 5.97 5.40 26.81
C ASP A 383 7.38 4.90 27.21
N PRO A 384 7.51 3.97 28.17
CA PRO A 384 8.81 3.48 28.63
C PRO A 384 9.66 2.79 27.55
N SER A 385 9.04 2.28 26.47
CA SER A 385 9.76 1.64 25.36
C SER A 385 10.65 2.62 24.59
N THR A 386 10.36 3.93 24.68
CA THR A 386 11.12 5.00 24.01
C THR A 386 12.37 5.42 24.79
N GLU A 387 12.54 4.95 26.03
CA GLU A 387 13.69 5.29 26.87
C GLU A 387 14.94 4.43 26.59
N GLN A 388 14.82 3.46 25.69
CA GLN A 388 15.96 2.66 25.25
C GLN A 388 16.78 3.41 24.18
N PRO A 389 18.07 3.07 24.00
CA PRO A 389 18.81 3.49 22.82
C PRO A 389 18.05 3.09 21.56
N ALA A 390 17.87 4.04 20.64
CA ALA A 390 17.32 3.76 19.31
C ALA A 390 18.25 2.79 18.60
N SER A 391 17.72 1.86 17.82
CA SER A 391 18.53 1.16 16.84
C SER A 391 19.08 2.12 15.77
N VAL A 392 20.09 1.68 15.03
CA VAL A 392 20.59 2.43 13.87
C VAL A 392 19.47 2.65 12.85
N ALA A 393 18.60 1.65 12.64
CA ALA A 393 17.44 1.74 11.77
C ALA A 393 16.40 2.76 12.26
N GLU A 394 15.98 2.73 13.52
CA GLU A 394 15.03 3.68 14.11
C GLU A 394 15.56 5.12 14.06
N LYS A 395 16.85 5.32 14.37
CA LYS A 395 17.49 6.62 14.25
C LYS A 395 17.51 7.11 12.80
N PHE A 396 17.85 6.23 11.86
CA PHE A 396 17.89 6.54 10.44
C PHE A 396 16.52 6.92 9.91
N ASP A 397 15.49 6.16 10.27
CA ASP A 397 14.12 6.41 9.85
C ASP A 397 13.64 7.80 10.30
N ASN A 398 13.71 8.07 11.61
CA ASN A 398 13.30 9.33 12.21
C ASN A 398 14.06 10.56 11.65
N LEU A 399 15.39 10.45 11.48
CA LEU A 399 16.23 11.62 11.18
C LEU A 399 16.58 11.78 9.71
N VAL A 400 16.35 10.76 8.88
CA VAL A 400 16.71 10.76 7.45
C VAL A 400 15.51 10.50 6.56
N ILE A 401 14.80 9.38 6.73
CA ILE A 401 13.65 9.03 5.88
C ILE A 401 12.55 10.08 5.99
N GLN A 402 12.26 10.55 7.21
CA GLN A 402 11.24 11.60 7.42
C GLN A 402 11.54 12.91 6.67
N LYS A 403 12.80 13.23 6.38
CA LYS A 403 13.14 14.41 5.55
C LYS A 403 12.63 14.25 4.11
N PHE A 404 12.67 13.04 3.58
CA PHE A 404 12.15 12.72 2.26
C PHE A 404 10.61 12.77 2.25
N HIS A 405 9.92 12.26 3.28
CA HIS A 405 8.46 12.43 3.39
C HIS A 405 8.04 13.90 3.42
N ARG A 406 8.80 14.77 4.10
CA ARG A 406 8.55 16.23 4.05
C ARG A 406 8.78 16.83 2.65
N LEU A 407 9.65 16.24 1.82
CA LEU A 407 9.88 16.69 0.45
C LEU A 407 8.68 16.38 -0.47
N THR A 408 8.01 15.23 -0.29
CA THR A 408 6.85 14.86 -1.12
C THR A 408 5.69 15.85 -0.94
N MET A 409 5.47 16.33 0.28
CA MET A 409 4.49 17.39 0.57
C MET A 409 4.81 18.72 -0.13
N LEU A 410 6.09 19.10 -0.21
CA LEU A 410 6.50 20.28 -0.98
C LEU A 410 6.21 20.11 -2.47
N GLY A 411 6.46 18.92 -3.00
CA GLY A 411 6.12 18.58 -4.38
C GLY A 411 4.63 18.74 -4.67
N MET A 412 3.77 18.19 -3.81
CA MET A 412 2.31 18.36 -3.92
C MET A 412 1.87 19.82 -3.83
N PHE A 413 2.42 20.58 -2.88
CA PHE A 413 2.10 22.01 -2.74
C PHE A 413 2.50 22.81 -3.99
N LEU A 414 3.69 22.54 -4.54
CA LEU A 414 4.15 23.16 -5.78
C LEU A 414 3.22 22.84 -6.96
N ARG A 415 2.77 21.59 -7.07
CA ARG A 415 1.82 21.15 -8.11
C ARG A 415 0.46 21.82 -7.95
N MET A 416 -0.03 21.99 -6.72
CA MET A 416 -1.26 22.75 -6.44
C MET A 416 -1.16 24.18 -7.01
N LEU A 417 -0.06 24.88 -6.72
CA LEU A 417 0.18 26.24 -7.23
C LEU A 417 0.27 26.28 -8.76
N GLN A 418 0.97 25.31 -9.37
CA GLN A 418 1.09 25.20 -10.82
C GLN A 418 -0.27 24.99 -11.51
N VAL A 419 -1.12 24.12 -10.95
CA VAL A 419 -2.48 23.90 -11.46
C VAL A 419 -3.30 25.20 -11.39
N GLN A 420 -3.25 25.91 -10.27
CA GLN A 420 -3.93 27.20 -10.14
C GLN A 420 -3.43 28.22 -11.18
N ILE A 421 -2.13 28.48 -11.22
CA ILE A 421 -1.52 29.47 -12.12
C ILE A 421 -1.79 29.14 -13.60
N SER A 422 -1.72 27.86 -13.98
CA SER A 422 -1.94 27.46 -15.36
C SER A 422 -3.37 27.72 -15.85
N LYS A 423 -4.37 27.72 -14.95
CA LYS A 423 -5.78 27.95 -15.29
C LYS A 423 -6.23 29.40 -15.11
N THR A 424 -5.73 30.12 -14.10
CA THR A 424 -6.19 31.48 -13.79
C THR A 424 -5.20 32.58 -14.16
N GLY A 425 -3.99 32.22 -14.55
CA GLY A 425 -2.90 33.15 -14.77
C GLY A 425 -2.11 33.49 -13.50
N PRO A 426 -1.00 34.23 -13.63
CA PRO A 426 -0.02 34.45 -12.57
C PRO A 426 -0.40 35.63 -11.65
N ALA A 427 -1.21 35.38 -10.62
CA ALA A 427 -1.41 36.37 -9.55
C ALA A 427 -0.10 36.59 -8.76
N PRO A 428 0.24 37.83 -8.32
CA PRO A 428 1.50 38.10 -7.62
C PRO A 428 1.75 37.22 -6.40
N ALA A 429 0.72 36.94 -5.59
CA ALA A 429 0.83 36.07 -4.42
C ALA A 429 1.14 34.61 -4.81
N LEU A 430 0.52 34.10 -5.88
CA LEU A 430 0.74 32.74 -6.38
C LEU A 430 2.15 32.58 -6.96
N VAL A 431 2.64 33.56 -7.72
CA VAL A 431 4.00 33.54 -8.28
C VAL A 431 5.03 33.57 -7.16
N SER A 432 4.87 34.47 -6.19
CA SER A 432 5.78 34.56 -5.05
C SER A 432 5.79 33.27 -4.22
N ALA A 433 4.62 32.69 -3.93
CA ALA A 433 4.54 31.42 -3.22
C ALA A 433 5.14 30.26 -4.03
N GLN A 434 4.97 30.26 -5.35
CA GLN A 434 5.56 29.25 -6.24
C GLN A 434 7.08 29.34 -6.23
N GLU A 435 7.65 30.54 -6.32
CA GLU A 435 9.11 30.76 -6.26
C GLU A 435 9.68 30.28 -4.91
N ILE A 436 9.07 30.70 -3.79
CA ILE A 436 9.51 30.28 -2.45
C ILE A 436 9.43 28.76 -2.28
N THR A 437 8.32 28.15 -2.70
CA THR A 437 8.12 26.69 -2.61
C THR A 437 9.13 25.95 -3.48
N LYS A 438 9.34 26.43 -4.71
CA LYS A 438 10.28 25.84 -5.66
C LYS A 438 11.70 25.89 -5.12
N ASP A 439 12.16 27.03 -4.63
CA ASP A 439 13.50 27.19 -4.06
C ASP A 439 13.69 26.28 -2.84
N ALA A 440 12.69 26.19 -1.97
CA ALA A 440 12.71 25.29 -0.82
C ALA A 440 12.76 23.81 -1.24
N PHE A 441 11.97 23.42 -2.24
CA PHE A 441 11.97 22.08 -2.81
C PHE A 441 13.33 21.73 -3.43
N GLU A 442 13.85 22.57 -4.33
CA GLU A 442 15.10 22.32 -5.04
C GLU A 442 16.29 22.25 -4.09
N LYS A 443 16.33 23.12 -3.08
CA LYS A 443 17.35 23.08 -2.04
C LYS A 443 17.30 21.78 -1.24
N ARG A 444 16.12 21.41 -0.71
CA ARG A 444 15.97 20.20 0.11
C ARG A 444 16.22 18.93 -0.69
N ALA A 445 15.72 18.86 -1.92
CA ALA A 445 15.98 17.76 -2.84
C ALA A 445 17.49 17.62 -3.11
N SER A 446 18.16 18.70 -3.50
CA SER A 446 19.62 18.68 -3.75
C SER A 446 20.42 18.24 -2.51
N THR A 447 20.00 18.65 -1.32
CA THR A 447 20.60 18.19 -0.06
C THR A 447 20.41 16.69 0.15
N LEU A 448 19.19 16.16 -0.01
CA LEU A 448 18.92 14.74 0.17
C LEU A 448 19.67 13.87 -0.85
N GLU A 449 19.70 14.29 -2.12
CA GLU A 449 20.45 13.61 -3.18
C GLU A 449 21.97 13.62 -2.93
N ALA A 450 22.49 14.62 -2.22
CA ALA A 450 23.92 14.72 -1.90
C ALA A 450 24.31 14.02 -0.59
N GLU A 451 23.41 13.97 0.40
CA GLU A 451 23.70 13.47 1.75
C GLU A 451 23.33 12.01 1.95
N ILE A 452 22.37 11.47 1.19
CA ILE A 452 21.88 10.10 1.36
C ILE A 452 22.47 9.21 0.27
N ASP A 453 23.29 8.24 0.67
CA ASP A 453 23.79 7.18 -0.21
C ASP A 453 22.76 6.05 -0.38
N TYR A 454 21.60 6.39 -0.95
CA TYR A 454 20.50 5.44 -1.14
C TYR A 454 20.67 4.62 -2.42
N THR A 455 20.07 3.44 -2.44
CA THR A 455 19.99 2.58 -3.62
C THR A 455 18.56 2.56 -4.15
N VAL A 456 18.42 2.70 -5.47
CA VAL A 456 17.16 2.47 -6.19
C VAL A 456 17.00 0.97 -6.42
N ILE A 457 15.88 0.41 -5.96
CA ILE A 457 15.62 -1.03 -6.12
C ILE A 457 15.11 -1.29 -7.55
N PRO A 458 15.70 -2.25 -8.29
CA PRO A 458 15.17 -2.65 -9.59
C PRO A 458 13.72 -3.14 -9.49
N ILE A 459 12.85 -2.66 -10.39
CA ILE A 459 11.41 -2.99 -10.39
C ILE A 459 11.18 -4.50 -10.40
N GLN A 460 12.02 -5.26 -11.12
CA GLN A 460 11.97 -6.72 -11.13
C GLN A 460 12.03 -7.32 -9.72
N LYS A 461 12.96 -6.85 -8.86
CA LYS A 461 13.07 -7.35 -7.49
C LYS A 461 11.83 -7.00 -6.66
N LEU A 462 11.26 -5.82 -6.88
CA LEU A 462 10.05 -5.38 -6.20
C LEU A 462 8.86 -6.29 -6.53
N VAL A 463 8.69 -6.58 -7.83
CA VAL A 463 7.66 -7.51 -8.33
C VAL A 463 7.88 -8.92 -7.80
N ARG A 464 9.12 -9.41 -7.78
CA ARG A 464 9.47 -10.75 -7.31
C ARG A 464 9.11 -10.98 -5.84
N VAL A 465 9.35 -10.01 -4.96
CA VAL A 465 8.96 -10.15 -3.55
C VAL A 465 7.43 -10.20 -3.40
N GLN A 466 6.68 -9.27 -4.02
CA GLN A 466 5.22 -9.32 -3.93
C GLN A 466 4.63 -10.60 -4.54
N LEU A 467 5.17 -11.06 -5.69
CA LEU A 467 4.74 -12.32 -6.31
C LEU A 467 5.04 -13.52 -5.42
N GLY A 468 6.27 -13.62 -4.88
CA GLY A 468 6.65 -14.72 -4.01
C GLY A 468 5.80 -14.74 -2.74
N SER A 469 5.51 -13.58 -2.15
CA SER A 469 4.61 -13.47 -1.01
C SER A 469 3.18 -13.91 -1.36
N ALA A 470 2.68 -13.59 -2.56
CA ALA A 470 1.38 -14.06 -3.03
C ALA A 470 1.34 -15.60 -3.15
N LEU A 471 2.36 -16.21 -3.76
CA LEU A 471 2.41 -17.66 -3.99
C LEU A 471 2.57 -18.45 -2.69
N LEU A 472 3.47 -18.02 -1.80
CA LEU A 472 3.64 -18.63 -0.47
C LEU A 472 2.35 -18.55 0.36
N THR A 473 1.66 -17.40 0.30
CA THR A 473 0.41 -17.21 1.03
C THR A 473 -0.73 -18.01 0.44
N ALA A 474 -0.85 -18.05 -0.89
CA ALA A 474 -1.86 -18.86 -1.56
C ALA A 474 -1.68 -20.35 -1.23
N ASP A 475 -0.45 -20.86 -1.23
CA ASP A 475 -0.18 -22.24 -0.81
C ASP A 475 -0.54 -22.48 0.66
N TYR A 476 -0.19 -21.56 1.56
CA TYR A 476 -0.58 -21.62 2.98
C TYR A 476 -2.10 -21.68 3.16
N VAL A 477 -2.84 -20.79 2.51
CA VAL A 477 -4.31 -20.71 2.59
C VAL A 477 -4.96 -21.98 2.02
N ALA A 478 -4.45 -22.50 0.90
CA ALA A 478 -4.98 -23.71 0.28
C ALA A 478 -4.85 -24.95 1.18
N ARG A 479 -3.82 -25.01 2.05
CA ARG A 479 -3.55 -26.15 2.93
C ARG A 479 -4.22 -26.02 4.31
N GLU A 480 -4.03 -24.89 4.98
CA GLU A 480 -4.35 -24.73 6.40
C GLU A 480 -5.80 -24.26 6.65
N ARG A 481 -6.48 -23.74 5.62
CA ARG A 481 -7.86 -23.24 5.70
C ARG A 481 -8.85 -24.05 4.86
N ALA A 482 -8.62 -25.37 4.76
CA ALA A 482 -9.44 -26.34 4.02
C ALA A 482 -10.57 -26.97 4.85
#